data_AF-A0A920RC55-F1
#
_entry.id   AF-A0A920RC55-F1
#
_cell.length_a   1.000
_cell.length_b   1.000
_cell.length_c   1.000
_cell.angle_alpha   90.00
_cell.angle_beta   90.00
_cell.angle_gamma   90.00
#
_symmetry.space_group_name_H-M   'P 1'
#
loop_
_entity.id
_entity.type
_entity.pdbx_description
1 polymer ?
#
loop_
_entity_poly.entity_id
_entity_poly.type
_entity_poly.pdbx_seq_one_letter_code
_entity_poly.pdbx_strand_id
1 'polypeptide(L)' 'MISDDGLQHYKLFRDIEIAVVDAQRLFGNGMCFPAGPLREPISRLDSVDYVVVNGDNSAIKSEL' A
#
# COMPACT_ATOMS: atom_id res chain seq x y z
N MET A 1 12.30 2.69 15.99
CA MET A 1 12.07 3.94 15.23
C MET A 1 10.81 3.73 14.40
N ILE A 2 9.98 4.76 14.21
CA ILE A 2 8.79 4.68 13.35
C ILE A 2 8.95 5.76 12.29
N SER A 3 8.83 5.37 11.01
CA SER A 3 8.79 6.31 9.90
C SER A 3 7.37 6.35 9.35
N ASP A 4 6.72 7.50 9.49
CA ASP A 4 5.51 7.80 8.75
C ASP A 4 5.88 8.02 7.27
N ASP A 5 5.09 7.50 6.33
CA ASP A 5 5.36 7.54 4.88
C ASP A 5 6.74 7.03 4.42
N GLY A 6 7.31 6.08 5.17
CA GLY A 6 8.68 5.61 4.93
C GLY A 6 8.88 4.67 3.74
N LEU A 7 7.82 4.16 3.08
CA LEU A 7 7.91 3.04 2.14
C LEU A 7 8.81 3.31 0.93
N GLN A 8 8.75 4.51 0.35
CA GLN A 8 9.59 4.88 -0.79
C GLN A 8 11.02 5.30 -0.39
N HIS A 9 11.31 5.42 0.91
CA HIS A 9 12.61 5.88 1.40
C HIS A 9 13.64 4.73 1.45
N TYR A 10 13.87 4.02 0.36
CA TYR A 10 14.65 2.77 0.31
C TYR A 10 16.01 2.74 1.02
N LYS A 11 16.68 3.89 1.21
CA LYS A 11 17.96 3.99 1.94
C LYS A 11 17.82 3.86 3.45
N LEU A 12 16.63 4.04 4.00
CA LEU A 12 16.35 3.86 5.42
C LEU A 12 16.24 2.36 5.70
N PHE A 13 17.11 1.85 6.59
CA PHE A 13 17.02 0.48 7.07
C PHE A 13 15.74 0.29 7.89
N ARG A 14 15.04 -0.82 7.65
CA ARG A 14 13.81 -1.21 8.35
C ARG A 14 13.85 -2.70 8.64
N ASP A 15 13.48 -3.06 9.86
CA ASP A 15 13.25 -4.46 10.23
C ASP A 15 11.88 -4.96 9.78
N ILE A 16 10.89 -4.05 9.67
CA ILE A 16 9.50 -4.35 9.29
C ILE A 16 8.96 -3.23 8.40
N GLU A 17 8.23 -3.60 7.34
CA GLU A 17 7.46 -2.72 6.47
C GLU A 17 5.95 -3.00 6.57
N ILE A 18 5.16 -1.93 6.79
CA ILE A 18 3.70 -2.00 6.84
C ILE A 18 3.14 -1.08 5.76
N ALA A 19 2.45 -1.64 4.78
CA ALA A 19 1.73 -0.88 3.77
C ALA A 19 0.27 -0.65 4.19
N VAL A 20 -0.18 0.60 4.14
CA VAL A 20 -1.56 0.96 4.44
C VAL A 20 -2.31 1.19 3.12
N VAL A 21 -3.42 0.47 2.93
CA VAL A 21 -4.31 0.59 1.77
C VAL A 21 -5.64 1.16 2.23
N ASP A 22 -6.11 2.23 1.59
CA ASP A 22 -7.42 2.80 1.89
C ASP A 22 -8.55 1.92 1.35
N ALA A 23 -9.50 1.53 2.20
CA ALA A 23 -10.57 0.60 1.85
C ALA A 23 -11.56 1.15 0.80
N GLN A 24 -11.71 2.48 0.70
CA GLN A 24 -12.64 3.10 -0.26
C GLN A 24 -12.01 3.25 -1.63
N ARG A 25 -10.73 3.61 -1.69
CA ARG A 25 -10.02 3.87 -2.95
C ARG A 25 -9.32 2.63 -3.51
N LEU A 26 -8.93 1.71 -2.64
CA LEU A 26 -8.08 0.56 -2.97
C LEU A 26 -6.92 1.00 -3.89
N PHE A 27 -6.90 0.50 -5.13
CA PHE A 27 -5.84 0.77 -6.10
C PHE A 27 -6.25 1.72 -7.23
N GLY A 28 -7.44 2.32 -7.18
CA GLY A 28 -7.95 3.16 -8.25
C GLY A 28 -7.99 2.44 -9.60
N ASN A 29 -7.27 2.97 -10.61
CA ASN A 29 -7.17 2.33 -11.93
C ASN A 29 -5.98 1.35 -12.06
N GLY A 30 -5.29 1.04 -10.96
CA GLY A 30 -4.18 0.08 -10.92
C GLY A 30 -2.89 0.53 -11.59
N MET A 31 -2.83 1.78 -12.07
CA MET A 31 -1.66 2.32 -12.78
C MET A 31 -0.86 3.27 -11.90
N CYS A 32 0.45 3.30 -12.13
CA CYS A 32 1.33 4.29 -11.51
C CYS A 32 1.18 5.67 -12.17
N PHE A 33 1.60 6.71 -11.44
CA PHE A 33 1.69 8.06 -11.96
C PHE A 33 2.58 8.13 -13.23
N PRO A 34 2.21 8.88 -14.28
CA PRO A 34 1.04 9.77 -14.40
C PRO A 34 -0.25 9.10 -14.88
N ALA A 35 -0.21 7.81 -15.27
CA ALA A 35 -1.36 7.10 -15.80
C ALA A 35 -2.41 6.75 -14.72
N GLY A 36 -2.03 6.78 -13.44
CA GLY A 36 -2.91 6.53 -12.31
C GLY A 36 -2.39 7.12 -10.99
N PRO A 37 -3.10 6.87 -9.86
CA PRO A 37 -2.80 7.51 -8.58
C PRO A 37 -1.69 6.80 -7.79
N LEU A 38 -1.25 5.61 -8.21
CA LEU A 38 -0.27 4.83 -7.44
C LEU A 38 1.13 5.43 -7.57
N ARG A 39 1.87 5.48 -6.46
CA ARG A 39 3.29 5.86 -6.46
C ARG A 39 4.19 4.74 -6.97
N GLU A 40 3.75 3.50 -6.78
CA GLU A 40 4.48 2.27 -7.07
C GLU A 40 3.50 1.20 -7.56
N PRO A 41 3.95 0.18 -8.33
CA PRO A 41 3.07 -0.87 -8.81
C PRO A 41 2.49 -1.68 -7.65
N ILE A 42 1.28 -2.24 -7.84
CA ILE A 42 0.58 -3.04 -6.81
C ILE A 42 1.46 -4.22 -6.34
N SER A 43 2.27 -4.80 -7.25
CA SER A 43 3.22 -5.87 -6.93
C SER A 43 4.26 -5.49 -5.86
N ARG A 44 4.42 -4.20 -5.52
CA ARG A 44 5.27 -3.81 -4.38
C ARG A 44 4.73 -4.35 -3.06
N LEU A 45 3.41 -4.58 -2.95
CA LEU A 45 2.79 -5.19 -1.78
C LEU A 45 3.28 -6.62 -1.51
N ASP A 46 3.80 -7.32 -2.53
CA ASP A 46 4.32 -8.70 -2.37
C ASP A 46 5.63 -8.75 -1.55
N SER A 47 6.23 -7.61 -1.26
CA SER A 47 7.54 -7.51 -0.60
C SER A 47 7.50 -6.75 0.73
N VAL A 48 6.32 -6.33 1.20
CA VAL A 48 6.16 -5.80 2.56
C VAL A 48 5.75 -6.92 3.51
N ASP A 49 6.02 -6.76 4.80
CA ASP A 49 5.68 -7.78 5.80
C ASP A 49 4.17 -7.81 6.09
N TYR A 50 3.53 -6.64 6.09
CA TYR A 50 2.10 -6.52 6.39
C TYR A 50 1.42 -5.53 5.46
N VAL A 51 0.20 -5.89 5.04
CA VAL A 51 -0.73 -4.98 4.37
C VAL A 51 -1.92 -4.76 5.30
N VAL A 52 -2.15 -3.51 5.66
CA VAL A 52 -3.26 -3.09 6.52
C VAL A 52 -4.25 -2.32 5.68
N VAL A 53 -5.50 -2.80 5.63
CA VAL A 53 -6.57 -2.05 4.99
C VAL A 53 -7.20 -1.12 6.03
N ASN A 54 -7.15 0.18 5.76
CA ASN A 54 -7.70 1.22 6.61
C ASN A 54 -9.05 1.68 6.05
N GLY A 55 -10.12 1.46 6.81
CA GLY A 55 -11.47 1.88 6.46
C GLY A 55 -12.50 0.78 6.68
N ASP A 56 -13.75 1.08 6.34
CA ASP A 56 -14.87 0.18 6.55
C ASP A 56 -14.78 -1.05 5.63
N ASN A 57 -14.81 -2.24 6.23
CA ASN A 57 -14.59 -3.51 5.53
C ASN A 57 -15.76 -3.93 4.63
N SER A 58 -16.78 -3.09 4.49
CA SER A 58 -18.00 -3.33 3.72
C SER A 58 -17.75 -3.40 2.21
N ALA A 59 -16.66 -2.80 1.73
CA ALA A 59 -16.22 -2.86 0.33
C ALA A 59 -15.40 -4.11 -0.01
N ILE A 60 -14.81 -4.81 0.98
CA ILE A 60 -14.09 -6.07 0.75
C ILE A 60 -15.11 -7.21 0.70
N LYS A 61 -15.87 -7.28 -0.39
CA LYS A 61 -16.64 -8.47 -0.74
C LYS A 61 -15.72 -9.41 -1.50
N SER A 62 -15.32 -10.50 -0.82
CA SER A 62 -14.87 -11.78 -1.41
C SER A 62 -13.68 -11.71 -2.37
N GLU A 63 -12.62 -12.45 -2.03
CA GLU A 63 -11.40 -12.70 -2.82
C GLU A 63 -10.30 -11.63 -2.70
N LEU A 64 -9.58 -11.71 -1.57
CA LEU A 64 -8.13 -11.88 -1.66
C LEU A 64 -7.83 -13.35 -1.95
#